data_AF-A0A7V8NFW6-F1
#
_entry.id   AF-A0A7V8NFW6-F1
#
_cell.length_a   1.000
_cell.length_b   1.000
_cell.length_c   1.000
_cell.angle_alpha   90.00
_cell.angle_beta   90.00
_cell.angle_gamma   90.00
#
_symmetry.space_group_name_H-M   'P 1'
#
loop_
_entity.id
_entity.type
_entity.pdbx_description
1 polymer ?
#
loop_
_entity_poly.entity_id
_entity_poly.type
_entity_poly.pdbx_seq_one_letter_code
_entity_poly.pdbx_strand_id
1 'polypeptide(L)'
;MRTSRTRTATVAVALAAVGTLFAMPTAAHAAAPSPVSTAAPGQGLERFQERHGLPSTGEVDRRTAEALRQAPDSELRQTFRTAADLGPEELANARTVIGVGKGAGIPEQGQVIALMTAMQESKFVNYLTPVDHDSLGIFQQRPSMGWGTPEQITDVPTSSKSFYGVAPFGSNPGLIQIQGWETMAPGDVCQAVQRSAYPDRYAQWEQFARDLLARESPTVPPIP
;
A
#
# COMPACT_ATOMS: atom_id res chain seq x y z
N MET A 1 -71.06 58.76 -9.53
CA MET A 1 -71.27 60.18 -9.85
C MET A 1 -69.91 60.87 -9.85
N ARG A 2 -69.47 61.41 -11.00
CA ARG A 2 -68.28 62.29 -11.20
C ARG A 2 -66.91 61.65 -10.89
N THR A 3 -65.81 61.90 -11.60
CA THR A 3 -65.47 62.66 -12.81
C THR A 3 -64.01 62.29 -13.10
N SER A 4 -63.69 62.15 -14.38
CA SER A 4 -62.33 62.12 -14.92
C SER A 4 -61.53 63.35 -14.49
N ARG A 5 -60.20 63.21 -14.31
CA ARG A 5 -59.25 64.23 -14.74
C ARG A 5 -57.83 63.68 -14.88
N THR A 6 -57.47 63.58 -16.15
CA THR A 6 -56.13 63.48 -16.74
C THR A 6 -55.21 64.60 -16.27
N ARG A 7 -53.94 64.28 -16.00
CA ARG A 7 -52.81 65.16 -16.31
C ARG A 7 -51.67 64.32 -16.90
N THR A 8 -51.46 64.55 -18.18
CA THR A 8 -50.29 64.19 -18.98
C THR A 8 -49.07 64.97 -18.50
N ALA A 9 -47.93 64.33 -18.44
CA ALA A 9 -46.61 64.97 -18.53
C ALA A 9 -45.64 64.02 -19.23
N THR A 10 -44.73 64.62 -19.97
CA THR A 10 -44.18 64.14 -21.23
C THR A 10 -42.80 63.51 -21.04
N VAL A 11 -42.60 62.37 -21.71
CA VAL A 11 -41.37 61.88 -22.41
C VAL A 11 -40.02 61.92 -21.69
N ALA A 12 -39.43 60.73 -21.55
CA ALA A 12 -38.05 60.49 -21.99
C ALA A 12 -37.93 59.07 -22.56
N VAL A 13 -37.65 59.00 -23.86
CA VAL A 13 -37.36 57.78 -24.61
C VAL A 13 -35.97 57.28 -24.20
N ALA A 14 -35.90 56.03 -23.70
CA ALA A 14 -34.65 55.27 -23.65
C ALA A 14 -34.88 53.97 -24.41
N LEU A 15 -34.27 53.88 -25.60
CA LEU A 15 -34.12 52.63 -26.34
C LEU A 15 -33.24 51.68 -25.50
N ALA A 16 -33.80 50.56 -25.08
CA ALA A 16 -33.03 49.41 -24.64
C ALA A 16 -33.55 48.17 -25.38
N ALA A 17 -32.69 47.65 -26.26
CA ALA A 17 -32.94 46.48 -27.07
C ALA A 17 -33.20 45.25 -26.20
N VAL A 18 -34.27 44.52 -26.50
CA VAL A 18 -34.53 43.18 -25.97
C VAL A 18 -33.53 42.22 -26.62
N GLY A 19 -32.45 41.91 -25.92
CA GLY A 19 -31.57 40.80 -26.23
C GLY A 19 -32.02 39.57 -25.45
N THR A 20 -32.74 38.66 -26.09
CA THR A 20 -33.02 37.32 -25.57
C THR A 20 -31.72 36.55 -25.35
N LEU A 21 -31.37 36.30 -24.09
CA LEU A 21 -30.28 35.39 -23.71
C LEU A 21 -30.73 33.94 -23.97
N PHE A 22 -30.19 33.33 -25.02
CA PHE A 22 -30.20 31.88 -25.19
C PHE A 22 -29.23 31.27 -24.16
N ALA A 23 -29.77 30.54 -23.18
CA ALA A 23 -28.96 29.67 -22.32
C ALA A 23 -28.51 28.46 -23.14
N MET A 24 -27.20 28.39 -23.45
CA MET A 24 -26.59 27.19 -24.03
C MET A 24 -26.36 26.15 -22.92
N PRO A 25 -26.56 24.85 -23.19
CA PRO A 25 -26.25 23.81 -22.23
C PRO A 25 -24.73 23.73 -22.03
N THR A 26 -24.28 23.80 -20.77
CA THR A 26 -22.91 23.49 -20.41
C THR A 26 -22.62 22.03 -20.75
N ALA A 27 -21.82 21.81 -21.78
CA ALA A 27 -21.24 20.50 -22.04
C ALA A 27 -20.42 20.09 -20.80
N ALA A 28 -20.84 19.01 -20.15
CA ALA A 28 -20.06 18.37 -19.10
C ALA A 28 -18.70 17.98 -19.71
N HIS A 29 -17.64 18.66 -19.27
CA HIS A 29 -16.29 18.31 -19.67
C HIS A 29 -15.97 16.96 -19.01
N ALA A 30 -15.98 15.89 -19.82
CA ALA A 30 -15.47 14.60 -19.38
C ALA A 30 -14.01 14.82 -18.97
N ALA A 31 -13.70 14.58 -17.69
CA ALA A 31 -12.34 14.66 -17.20
C ALA A 31 -11.45 13.71 -18.02
N ALA A 32 -10.44 14.25 -18.68
CA ALA A 32 -9.45 13.45 -19.37
C ALA A 32 -8.79 12.48 -18.38
N PRO A 33 -8.46 11.24 -18.78
CA PRO A 33 -7.71 10.34 -17.92
C PRO A 33 -6.37 11.00 -17.55
N SER A 34 -6.06 11.08 -16.25
CA SER A 34 -4.78 11.59 -15.77
C SER A 34 -3.63 10.85 -16.47
N PRO A 35 -2.57 11.55 -16.92
CA PRO A 35 -1.44 10.88 -17.54
C PRO A 35 -0.83 9.88 -16.57
N VAL A 36 -0.64 8.64 -17.03
CA VAL A 36 0.16 7.64 -16.30
C VAL A 36 1.55 8.24 -16.10
N SER A 37 1.94 8.43 -14.85
CA SER A 37 3.20 9.07 -14.49
C SER A 37 4.40 8.37 -15.15
N THR A 38 5.07 9.06 -16.07
CA THR A 38 6.30 8.64 -16.78
C THR A 38 7.55 8.72 -15.89
N ALA A 39 7.37 8.82 -14.58
CA ALA A 39 8.44 9.12 -13.66
C ALA A 39 9.42 7.94 -13.55
N ALA A 40 10.72 8.27 -13.51
CA ALA A 40 11.82 7.30 -13.49
C ALA A 40 11.60 6.25 -12.38
N PRO A 41 11.85 4.95 -12.66
CA PRO A 41 11.82 3.91 -11.63
C PRO A 41 12.88 4.23 -10.57
N GLY A 42 12.61 3.96 -9.30
CA GLY A 42 13.65 4.10 -8.26
C GLY A 42 13.43 5.18 -7.21
N GLN A 43 12.27 5.84 -7.18
CA GLN A 43 12.02 7.02 -6.34
C GLN A 43 10.60 7.04 -5.77
N GLY A 44 9.98 5.86 -5.60
CA GLY A 44 8.60 5.77 -5.14
C GLY A 44 8.42 6.36 -3.75
N LEU A 45 9.23 5.90 -2.79
CA LEU A 45 9.18 6.37 -1.41
C LEU A 45 9.45 7.88 -1.29
N GLU A 46 10.48 8.39 -1.97
CA GLU A 46 10.82 9.81 -2.03
C GLU A 46 9.64 10.66 -2.54
N ARG A 47 9.04 10.26 -3.65
CA ARG A 47 7.85 10.95 -4.19
C ARG A 47 6.63 10.82 -3.29
N PHE A 48 6.49 9.71 -2.58
CA PHE A 48 5.45 9.55 -1.57
C PHE A 48 5.66 10.57 -0.45
N GLN A 49 6.90 10.70 0.05
CA GLN A 49 7.25 11.70 1.05
C GLN A 49 6.92 13.12 0.58
N GLU A 50 7.32 13.50 -0.64
CA GLU A 50 7.01 14.81 -1.23
C GLU A 50 5.49 15.10 -1.27
N ARG A 51 4.68 14.13 -1.74
CA ARG A 51 3.22 14.30 -1.82
C ARG A 51 2.55 14.45 -0.45
N HIS A 52 3.13 13.85 0.58
CA HIS A 52 2.65 13.93 1.96
C HIS A 52 3.30 15.06 2.77
N GLY A 53 4.08 15.95 2.12
CA GLY A 53 4.74 17.08 2.78
C GLY A 53 5.85 16.67 3.76
N LEU A 54 6.42 15.48 3.57
CA LEU A 54 7.51 14.92 4.36
C LEU A 54 8.87 15.19 3.68
N PRO A 55 9.99 15.17 4.43
CA PRO A 55 11.32 15.21 3.84
C PRO A 55 11.53 14.03 2.88
N SER A 56 11.91 14.33 1.63
CA SER A 56 12.19 13.33 0.59
C SER A 56 13.57 12.69 0.75
N THR A 57 13.75 11.92 1.82
CA THR A 57 15.04 11.28 2.15
C THR A 57 15.19 9.88 1.58
N GLY A 58 14.08 9.23 1.20
CA GLY A 58 14.07 7.80 0.89
C GLY A 58 14.27 6.90 2.12
N GLU A 59 14.33 7.47 3.32
CA GLU A 59 14.41 6.76 4.60
C GLU A 59 13.06 6.75 5.30
N VAL A 60 12.75 5.68 6.03
CA VAL A 60 11.47 5.54 6.74
C VAL A 60 11.61 6.05 8.17
N ASP A 61 11.39 7.35 8.37
CA ASP A 61 11.23 7.89 9.73
C ASP A 61 9.83 7.60 10.29
N ARG A 62 9.60 7.97 11.57
CA ARG A 62 8.29 7.74 12.23
C ARG A 62 7.11 8.34 11.45
N ARG A 63 7.29 9.52 10.86
CA ARG A 63 6.21 10.22 10.13
C ARG A 63 5.93 9.55 8.79
N THR A 64 6.97 9.10 8.11
CA THR A 64 6.89 8.33 6.87
C THR A 64 6.21 6.98 7.11
N ALA A 65 6.61 6.25 8.16
CA ALA A 65 5.97 5.00 8.55
C ALA A 65 4.47 5.19 8.84
N GLU A 66 4.12 6.24 9.59
CA GLU A 66 2.72 6.56 9.89
C GLU A 66 1.93 6.90 8.62
N ALA A 67 2.49 7.69 7.71
CA ALA A 67 1.86 8.03 6.44
C ALA A 67 1.66 6.78 5.55
N LEU A 68 2.68 5.91 5.42
CA LEU A 68 2.59 4.67 4.65
C LEU A 68 1.53 3.70 5.18
N ARG A 69 1.31 3.70 6.50
CA ARG A 69 0.28 2.89 7.15
C ARG A 69 -1.13 3.41 6.87
N GLN A 70 -1.30 4.73 6.81
CA GLN A 70 -2.59 5.38 6.58
C GLN A 70 -2.97 5.48 5.09
N ALA A 71 -1.98 5.41 4.19
CA ALA A 71 -2.20 5.50 2.76
C ALA A 71 -3.08 4.35 2.22
N PRO A 72 -4.03 4.63 1.32
CA PRO A 72 -4.87 3.60 0.71
C PRO A 72 -4.05 2.74 -0.26
N ASP A 73 -4.42 1.46 -0.38
CA ASP A 73 -3.75 0.51 -1.28
C ASP A 73 -3.64 1.00 -2.74
N SER A 74 -4.64 1.75 -3.22
CA SER A 74 -4.63 2.35 -4.55
C SER A 74 -3.50 3.36 -4.77
N GLU A 75 -3.13 4.11 -3.73
CA GLU A 75 -1.98 5.01 -3.77
C GLU A 75 -0.68 4.20 -3.64
N LEU A 76 -0.63 3.25 -2.71
CA LEU A 76 0.56 2.43 -2.46
C LEU A 76 0.99 1.66 -3.71
N ARG A 77 0.05 1.14 -4.50
CA ARG A 77 0.35 0.50 -5.80
C ARG A 77 0.91 1.44 -6.85
N GLN A 78 0.60 2.74 -6.76
CA GLN A 78 1.19 3.76 -7.64
C GLN A 78 2.56 4.22 -7.14
N THR A 79 2.77 4.20 -5.81
CA THR A 79 4.05 4.48 -5.17
C THR A 79 5.07 3.38 -5.44
N PHE A 80 4.72 2.12 -5.15
CA PHE A 80 5.61 0.96 -5.21
C PHE A 80 5.29 0.10 -6.43
N ARG A 81 5.63 0.60 -7.62
CA ARG A 81 5.37 -0.12 -8.88
C ARG A 81 6.40 -1.21 -9.13
N THR A 82 7.63 -0.98 -8.68
CA THR A 82 8.76 -1.88 -8.85
C THR A 82 9.59 -1.95 -7.58
N ALA A 83 10.41 -2.99 -7.43
CA ALA A 83 11.37 -3.11 -6.33
C ALA A 83 12.32 -1.89 -6.19
N ALA A 84 12.55 -1.13 -7.26
CA ALA A 84 13.38 0.08 -7.20
C ALA A 84 12.73 1.18 -6.37
N ASP A 85 11.41 1.17 -6.26
CA ASP A 85 10.64 2.23 -5.60
C ASP A 85 10.65 2.13 -4.07
N LEU A 86 11.12 1.00 -3.52
CA LEU A 86 11.35 0.80 -2.09
C LEU A 86 12.53 1.65 -1.59
N GLY A 87 12.41 2.15 -0.36
CA GLY A 87 13.55 2.73 0.35
C GLY A 87 14.62 1.68 0.69
N PRO A 88 15.85 2.12 1.06
CA PRO A 88 16.94 1.20 1.39
C PRO A 88 16.62 0.22 2.53
N GLU A 89 15.91 0.68 3.57
CA GLU A 89 15.50 -0.16 4.70
C GLU A 89 14.46 -1.21 4.28
N GLU A 90 13.43 -0.80 3.55
CA GLU A 90 12.37 -1.70 3.06
C GLU A 90 12.97 -2.79 2.15
N LEU A 91 13.88 -2.41 1.25
CA LEU A 91 14.59 -3.36 0.38
C LEU A 91 15.51 -4.30 1.18
N ALA A 92 16.20 -3.81 2.21
CA ALA A 92 17.04 -4.64 3.06
C ALA A 92 16.21 -5.67 3.85
N ASN A 93 15.04 -5.28 4.35
CA ASN A 93 14.11 -6.18 5.03
C ASN A 93 13.56 -7.24 4.06
N ALA A 94 13.15 -6.84 2.85
CA ALA A 94 12.74 -7.79 1.81
C ALA A 94 13.84 -8.80 1.45
N ARG A 95 15.09 -8.34 1.31
CA ARG A 95 16.25 -9.21 1.09
C ARG A 95 16.48 -10.18 2.25
N THR A 96 16.23 -9.76 3.49
CA THR A 96 16.26 -10.66 4.67
C THR A 96 15.20 -11.76 4.58
N VAL A 97 13.96 -11.42 4.20
CA VAL A 97 12.87 -12.40 4.00
C VAL A 97 13.24 -13.46 2.94
N ILE A 98 13.86 -13.03 1.84
CA ILE A 98 14.38 -13.91 0.78
C ILE A 98 15.50 -14.80 1.33
N GLY A 99 16.48 -14.20 2.02
CA GLY A 99 17.62 -14.93 2.59
C GLY A 99 17.18 -16.02 3.56
N VAL A 100 16.24 -15.74 4.46
CA VAL A 100 15.68 -16.73 5.38
C VAL A 100 14.93 -17.83 4.64
N GLY A 101 14.12 -17.47 3.64
CA GLY A 101 13.42 -18.45 2.81
C GLY A 101 14.38 -19.43 2.14
N LYS A 102 15.48 -18.93 1.58
CA LYS A 102 16.55 -19.76 1.02
C LYS A 102 17.23 -20.65 2.04
N GLY A 103 17.61 -20.10 3.20
CA GLY A 103 18.29 -20.86 4.26
C GLY A 103 17.42 -21.98 4.84
N ALA A 104 16.11 -21.78 4.87
CA ALA A 104 15.12 -22.78 5.27
C ALA A 104 14.68 -23.72 4.14
N GLY A 105 15.21 -23.59 2.92
CA GLY A 105 14.84 -24.43 1.78
C GLY A 105 13.41 -24.20 1.26
N ILE A 106 12.82 -23.04 1.53
CA ILE A 106 11.47 -22.69 1.09
C ILE A 106 11.46 -22.48 -0.44
N PRO A 107 10.56 -23.14 -1.19
CA PRO A 107 10.43 -22.93 -2.63
C PRO A 107 10.14 -21.47 -2.98
N GLU A 108 10.48 -21.04 -4.20
CA GLU A 108 10.28 -19.64 -4.64
C GLU A 108 8.84 -19.16 -4.44
N GLN A 109 7.85 -20.01 -4.69
CA GLN A 109 6.44 -19.68 -4.47
C GLN A 109 6.16 -19.29 -3.01
N GLY A 110 6.80 -19.96 -2.03
CA GLY A 110 6.65 -19.60 -0.63
C GLY A 110 7.34 -18.29 -0.27
N GLN A 111 8.47 -17.98 -0.92
CA GLN A 111 9.17 -16.69 -0.76
C GLN A 111 8.33 -15.54 -1.36
N VAL A 112 7.68 -15.77 -2.51
CA VAL A 112 6.72 -14.81 -3.09
C VAL A 112 5.58 -14.53 -2.11
N ILE A 113 5.00 -15.57 -1.50
CA ILE A 113 3.92 -15.41 -0.50
C ILE A 113 4.38 -14.58 0.71
N ALA A 114 5.60 -14.81 1.21
CA ALA A 114 6.15 -14.02 2.31
C ALA A 114 6.34 -12.55 1.93
N LEU A 115 6.87 -12.28 0.73
CA LEU A 115 7.05 -10.91 0.23
C LEU A 115 5.71 -10.20 -0.01
N MET A 116 4.70 -10.90 -0.54
CA MET A 116 3.32 -10.38 -0.67
C MET A 116 2.75 -9.99 0.69
N THR A 117 2.91 -10.85 1.70
CA THR A 117 2.43 -10.57 3.05
C THR A 117 3.15 -9.36 3.64
N ALA A 118 4.49 -9.33 3.66
CA ALA A 118 5.24 -8.21 4.25
C ALA A 118 4.95 -6.88 3.53
N MET A 119 4.73 -6.91 2.21
CA MET A 119 4.31 -5.73 1.46
C MET A 119 2.93 -5.23 1.90
N GLN A 120 1.95 -6.13 2.00
CA GLN A 120 0.59 -5.75 2.41
C GLN A 120 0.51 -5.29 3.86
N GLU A 121 1.20 -5.98 4.77
CA GLU A 121 1.13 -5.75 6.22
C GLU A 121 1.85 -4.47 6.63
N SER A 122 3.05 -4.25 6.09
CA SER A 122 3.91 -3.18 6.60
C SER A 122 4.67 -2.41 5.53
N LYS A 123 4.60 -2.81 4.25
CA LYS A 123 5.46 -2.31 3.17
C LYS A 123 6.94 -2.54 3.51
N PHE A 124 7.23 -3.65 4.17
CA PHE A 124 8.55 -4.01 4.72
C PHE A 124 9.08 -3.06 5.80
N VAL A 125 8.28 -2.13 6.33
CA VAL A 125 8.66 -1.32 7.50
C VAL A 125 8.62 -2.19 8.76
N ASN A 126 9.67 -2.13 9.57
CA ASN A 126 9.78 -2.93 10.80
C ASN A 126 9.26 -2.15 12.03
N TYR A 127 8.00 -2.37 12.40
CA TYR A 127 7.38 -1.67 13.53
C TYR A 127 7.83 -2.25 14.88
N LEU A 128 8.69 -1.51 15.59
CA LEU A 128 9.23 -1.92 16.90
C LEU A 128 8.27 -1.66 18.08
N THR A 129 7.21 -0.88 17.84
CA THR A 129 6.15 -0.58 18.81
C THR A 129 4.81 -0.96 18.20
N PRO A 130 3.84 -1.46 19.00
CA PRO A 130 2.56 -1.88 18.44
C PRO A 130 1.81 -0.76 17.72
N VAL A 131 1.23 -1.08 16.55
CA VAL A 131 0.51 -0.09 15.71
C VAL A 131 -0.95 -0.46 15.44
N ASP A 132 -1.34 -1.71 15.64
CA ASP A 132 -2.72 -2.20 15.67
C ASP A 132 -2.81 -3.34 16.70
N HIS A 133 -3.62 -3.18 17.75
CA HIS A 133 -3.56 -4.04 18.93
C HIS A 133 -2.13 -4.24 19.47
N ASP A 134 -1.62 -5.46 19.48
CA ASP A 134 -0.25 -5.85 19.82
C ASP A 134 0.57 -6.29 18.58
N SER A 135 0.17 -5.91 17.37
CA SER A 135 0.85 -6.24 16.11
C SER A 135 2.17 -5.51 15.96
N LEU A 136 3.21 -6.25 15.59
CA LEU A 136 4.61 -5.80 15.52
C LEU A 136 5.30 -6.30 14.25
N GLY A 137 6.41 -5.65 13.92
CA GLY A 137 7.34 -6.08 12.88
C GLY A 137 6.78 -6.02 11.46
N ILE A 138 7.54 -6.60 10.53
CA ILE A 138 7.25 -6.51 9.09
C ILE A 138 6.04 -7.34 8.64
N PHE A 139 5.65 -8.34 9.41
CA PHE A 139 4.49 -9.20 9.12
C PHE A 139 3.26 -8.84 9.97
N GLN A 140 3.34 -7.78 10.78
CA GLN A 140 2.28 -7.40 11.74
C GLN A 140 1.83 -8.57 12.61
N GLN A 141 2.81 -9.37 13.06
CA GLN A 141 2.59 -10.53 13.91
C GLN A 141 2.20 -10.09 15.32
N ARG A 142 1.39 -10.89 16.00
CA ARG A 142 0.88 -10.60 17.35
C ARG A 142 1.41 -11.61 18.37
N PRO A 143 2.07 -11.17 19.45
CA PRO A 143 2.47 -12.07 20.53
C PRO A 143 1.29 -12.81 21.15
N SER A 144 0.17 -12.11 21.35
CA SER A 144 -1.08 -12.70 21.89
C SER A 144 -1.68 -13.80 21.01
N MET A 145 -1.31 -13.87 19.72
CA MET A 145 -1.76 -14.90 18.79
C MET A 145 -0.76 -16.05 18.66
N GLY A 146 0.35 -16.03 19.41
CA GLY A 146 1.32 -17.11 19.46
C GLY A 146 2.38 -17.06 18.37
N TRP A 147 2.62 -15.91 17.73
CA TRP A 147 3.68 -15.76 16.72
C TRP A 147 5.11 -15.67 17.30
N GLY A 148 5.25 -15.35 18.59
CA GLY A 148 6.53 -15.15 19.28
C GLY A 148 6.46 -14.02 20.31
N THR A 149 7.53 -13.75 21.04
CA THR A 149 7.65 -12.57 21.91
C THR A 149 7.82 -11.30 21.08
N PRO A 150 7.56 -10.09 21.63
CA PRO A 150 7.84 -8.83 20.94
C PRO A 150 9.26 -8.74 20.36
N GLU A 151 10.27 -9.17 21.11
CA GLU A 151 11.66 -9.17 20.67
C GLU A 151 11.89 -10.10 19.49
N GLN A 152 11.26 -11.28 19.50
CA GLN A 152 11.37 -12.26 18.42
C GLN A 152 10.72 -11.76 17.12
N ILE A 153 9.53 -11.17 17.21
CA ILE A 153 8.76 -10.79 16.02
C ILE A 153 9.11 -9.38 15.49
N THR A 154 9.93 -8.62 16.21
CA THR A 154 10.56 -7.38 15.72
C THR A 154 11.97 -7.62 15.16
N ASP A 155 12.55 -8.81 15.35
CA ASP A 155 13.74 -9.26 14.63
C ASP A 155 13.33 -9.83 13.26
N VAL A 156 13.78 -9.20 12.17
CA VAL A 156 13.32 -9.53 10.80
C VAL A 156 13.66 -10.99 10.40
N PRO A 157 14.87 -11.52 10.67
CA PRO A 157 15.13 -12.94 10.43
C PRO A 157 14.23 -13.88 11.24
N THR A 158 14.06 -13.61 12.53
CA THR A 158 13.27 -14.46 13.44
C THR A 158 11.77 -14.42 13.12
N SER A 159 11.20 -13.24 12.87
CA SER A 159 9.82 -13.08 12.41
C SER A 159 9.57 -13.76 11.05
N SER A 160 10.55 -13.73 10.14
CA SER A 160 10.49 -14.46 8.86
C SER A 160 10.47 -15.97 9.07
N LYS A 161 11.31 -16.51 9.97
CA LYS A 161 11.27 -17.93 10.34
C LYS A 161 9.92 -18.33 10.94
N SER A 162 9.36 -17.45 11.77
CA SER A 162 8.02 -17.65 12.34
C SER A 162 6.95 -17.64 11.24
N PHE A 163 6.98 -16.66 10.32
CA PHE A 163 6.06 -16.59 9.17
C PHE A 163 6.16 -17.84 8.29
N TYR A 164 7.36 -18.31 7.97
CA TYR A 164 7.54 -19.53 7.16
C TYR A 164 7.10 -20.81 7.90
N GLY A 165 7.00 -20.79 9.23
CA GLY A 165 6.66 -21.96 10.03
C GLY A 165 7.86 -22.85 10.36
N VAL A 166 9.06 -22.28 10.37
CA VAL A 166 10.33 -22.99 10.69
C VAL A 166 10.97 -22.50 12.00
N ALA A 167 10.37 -21.52 12.67
CA ALA A 167 10.79 -21.13 14.01
C ALA A 167 10.53 -22.28 15.02
N PRO A 168 11.44 -22.52 15.98
CA PRO A 168 11.28 -23.56 16.99
C PRO A 168 10.36 -23.13 18.16
N PHE A 169 9.63 -22.02 18.00
CA PHE A 169 8.77 -21.42 19.01
C PHE A 169 7.47 -20.96 18.36
N GLY A 170 6.55 -20.48 19.20
CA GLY A 170 5.23 -20.02 18.76
C GLY A 170 4.26 -21.18 18.61
N SER A 171 2.98 -20.86 18.70
CA SER A 171 1.86 -21.79 18.51
C SER A 171 1.01 -21.46 17.29
N ASN A 172 1.23 -20.29 16.67
CA ASN A 172 0.57 -19.92 15.43
C ASN A 172 1.18 -20.69 14.26
N PRO A 173 0.37 -21.30 13.37
CA PRO A 173 0.90 -21.97 12.20
C PRO A 173 1.52 -20.97 11.21
N GLY A 174 2.73 -21.26 10.74
CA GLY A 174 3.35 -20.54 9.63
C GLY A 174 3.02 -21.15 8.26
N LEU A 175 3.56 -20.56 7.20
CA LEU A 175 3.29 -20.87 5.80
C LEU A 175 3.28 -22.37 5.49
N ILE A 176 4.39 -23.08 5.77
CA ILE A 176 4.51 -24.50 5.38
C ILE A 176 3.67 -25.44 6.23
N GLN A 177 3.07 -24.92 7.31
CA GLN A 177 2.20 -25.65 8.22
C GLN A 177 0.73 -25.49 7.80
N ILE A 178 0.42 -24.66 6.80
CA ILE A 178 -0.91 -24.56 6.19
C ILE A 178 -1.10 -25.72 5.21
N GLN A 179 -2.07 -26.59 5.48
CA GLN A 179 -2.34 -27.74 4.64
C GLN A 179 -2.72 -27.34 3.20
N GLY A 180 -1.98 -27.84 2.21
CA GLY A 180 -2.28 -27.66 0.79
C GLY A 180 -1.89 -26.30 0.21
N TRP A 181 -1.12 -25.50 0.94
CA TRP A 181 -0.70 -24.16 0.54
C TRP A 181 -0.03 -24.13 -0.84
N GLU A 182 0.66 -25.21 -1.23
CA GLU A 182 1.35 -25.33 -2.51
C GLU A 182 0.42 -25.27 -3.72
N THR A 183 -0.87 -25.57 -3.52
CA THR A 183 -1.89 -25.64 -4.58
C THR A 183 -2.89 -24.49 -4.54
N MET A 184 -2.85 -23.66 -3.50
CA MET A 184 -3.71 -22.49 -3.35
C MET A 184 -3.20 -21.32 -4.19
N ALA A 185 -4.09 -20.38 -4.52
CA ALA A 185 -3.63 -19.09 -5.04
C ALA A 185 -2.79 -18.38 -3.97
N PRO A 186 -1.66 -17.73 -4.30
CA PRO A 186 -0.77 -17.17 -3.29
C PRO A 186 -1.43 -16.11 -2.39
N GLY A 187 -2.37 -15.31 -2.91
CA GLY A 187 -3.17 -14.40 -2.07
C GLY A 187 -4.01 -15.11 -1.02
N ASP A 188 -4.61 -16.26 -1.37
CA ASP A 188 -5.38 -17.08 -0.44
C ASP A 188 -4.47 -17.69 0.63
N VAL A 189 -3.22 -18.05 0.27
CA VAL A 189 -2.24 -18.52 1.25
C VAL A 189 -1.84 -17.41 2.23
N CYS A 190 -1.56 -16.18 1.74
CA CYS A 190 -1.30 -15.04 2.62
C CYS A 190 -2.43 -14.87 3.64
N GLN A 191 -3.68 -14.92 3.17
CA GLN A 191 -4.85 -14.84 4.04
C GLN A 191 -4.97 -16.03 4.99
N ALA A 192 -4.68 -17.26 4.55
CA ALA A 192 -4.74 -18.45 5.40
C ALA A 192 -3.72 -18.37 6.56
N VAL A 193 -2.53 -17.82 6.28
CA VAL A 193 -1.47 -17.62 7.27
C VAL A 193 -1.81 -16.47 8.24
N GLN A 194 -2.19 -15.30 7.71
CA GLN A 194 -2.39 -14.08 8.52
C GLN A 194 -3.76 -14.01 9.19
N ARG A 195 -4.80 -14.59 8.57
CA ARG A 195 -6.20 -14.54 9.01
C ARG A 195 -6.71 -13.11 9.21
N SER A 196 -6.46 -12.25 8.23
CA SER A 196 -6.85 -10.83 8.26
C SER A 196 -8.36 -10.62 8.08
N ALA A 197 -8.84 -9.40 8.37
CA ALA A 197 -10.20 -8.98 8.07
C ALA A 197 -10.46 -8.64 6.58
N TYR A 198 -9.41 -8.62 5.74
CA TYR A 198 -9.47 -8.14 4.36
C TYR A 198 -8.77 -9.12 3.40
N PRO A 199 -9.38 -10.29 3.12
CA PRO A 199 -8.74 -11.37 2.37
C PRO A 199 -8.26 -10.96 0.97
N ASP A 200 -8.99 -10.08 0.30
CA ASP A 200 -8.73 -9.72 -1.10
C ASP A 200 -7.53 -8.78 -1.31
N ARG A 201 -6.89 -8.32 -0.22
CA ARG A 201 -5.82 -7.31 -0.31
C ARG A 201 -4.46 -7.89 -0.68
N TYR A 202 -4.18 -9.17 -0.45
CA TYR A 202 -2.85 -9.72 -0.71
C TYR A 202 -2.55 -9.90 -2.20
N ALA A 203 -3.52 -10.37 -2.99
CA ALA A 203 -3.33 -10.75 -4.39
C ALA A 203 -2.82 -9.60 -5.26
N GLN A 204 -3.11 -8.34 -4.89
CA GLN A 204 -2.66 -7.16 -5.62
C GLN A 204 -1.14 -6.96 -5.64
N TRP A 205 -0.40 -7.63 -4.74
CA TRP A 205 1.06 -7.53 -4.62
C TRP A 205 1.81 -8.69 -5.26
N GLU A 206 1.12 -9.66 -5.86
CA GLU A 206 1.76 -10.86 -6.39
C GLU A 206 2.82 -10.54 -7.45
N GLN A 207 2.48 -9.72 -8.45
CA GLN A 207 3.42 -9.36 -9.51
C GLN A 207 4.64 -8.62 -8.94
N PHE A 208 4.40 -7.66 -8.04
CA PHE A 208 5.47 -6.92 -7.37
C PHE A 208 6.41 -7.86 -6.61
N ALA A 209 5.87 -8.82 -5.86
CA ALA A 209 6.65 -9.79 -5.09
C ALA A 209 7.46 -10.74 -5.98
N ARG A 210 6.90 -11.18 -7.11
CA ARG A 210 7.62 -11.99 -8.11
C ARG A 210 8.77 -11.22 -8.74
N ASP A 211 8.54 -9.97 -9.13
CA ASP A 211 9.58 -9.12 -9.73
C ASP A 211 10.69 -8.79 -8.72
N LEU A 212 10.31 -8.51 -7.47
CA LEU A 212 11.24 -8.29 -6.37
C LEU A 212 12.11 -9.53 -6.10
N LEU A 213 11.50 -10.71 -6.01
CA LEU A 213 12.23 -11.97 -5.82
C LEU A 213 13.19 -12.22 -6.99
N ALA A 214 12.72 -12.10 -8.24
CA ALA A 214 13.53 -12.33 -9.43
C ALA A 214 14.75 -11.39 -9.50
N ARG A 215 14.56 -10.12 -9.12
CA ARG A 215 15.63 -9.12 -9.10
C ARG A 215 16.65 -9.38 -8.01
N GLU A 216 16.20 -9.63 -6.78
CA GLU A 216 17.08 -9.62 -5.62
C GLU A 216 17.70 -11.00 -5.34
N SER A 217 16.96 -12.09 -5.60
CA SER A 217 17.38 -13.46 -5.31
C SER A 217 18.79 -13.79 -5.82
N PRO A 218 19.22 -13.45 -7.05
CA PRO A 218 20.56 -13.80 -7.54
C PRO A 218 21.73 -13.32 -6.65
N THR A 219 21.51 -12.26 -5.86
CA THR A 219 22.55 -11.63 -5.03
C THR A 219 22.32 -11.79 -3.52
N VAL A 220 21.20 -12.38 -3.10
CA VAL A 220 20.88 -12.61 -1.69
C VAL A 220 21.40 -13.98 -1.26
N PRO A 221 22.37 -14.06 -0.32
CA PRO A 221 22.81 -15.33 0.24
C PRO A 221 21.72 -15.92 1.18
N PRO A 222 21.72 -17.24 1.39
CA PRO A 222 20.85 -17.85 2.40
C PRO A 222 21.21 -17.40 3.81
N ILE A 223 20.18 -17.17 4.64
CA ILE A 223 20.29 -16.89 6.07
C ILE A 223 19.80 -18.14 6.82
N PRO A 224 20.67 -18.85 7.57
CA PRO A 224 20.30 -20.03 8.36
C PRO A 224 19.29 -19.71 9.46
#